data_AF-A0A377D0Q7-F1
#
_entry.id   AF-A0A377D0Q7-F1
#
_cell.length_a   1.000
_cell.length_b   1.000
_cell.length_c   1.000
_cell.angle_alpha   90.00
_cell.angle_beta   90.00
_cell.angle_gamma   90.00
#
_symmetry.space_group_name_H-M   'P 1'
#
loop_
_entity.id
_entity.type
_entity.pdbx_description
1 polymer ?
#
loop_
_entity_poly.entity_id
_entity_poly.type
_entity_poly.pdbx_seq_one_letter_code
_entity_poly.pdbx_strand_id
1 'polypeptide(L)'
;MPDVAILDAALTEGVPSHVTAMTGIDALTHAIEAYSALNATPFTDSLAIGAIAMIGKSLPKAVGYGHDLAARESMLLASCMAGMAFSQCGAWVMPRDGASAGGGAAYSARSGERHATANGDGV
;
A
#
# COMPACT_ATOMS: atom_id res chain seq x y z
N MET A 1 16.58 6.00 2.71
CA MET A 1 16.18 5.27 1.48
C MET A 1 17.44 4.76 0.80
N PRO A 2 17.40 3.58 0.15
CA PRO A 2 18.49 3.11 -0.69
C PRO A 2 18.58 3.93 -1.99
N ASP A 3 19.79 4.07 -2.56
CA ASP A 3 20.02 4.84 -3.79
C ASP A 3 19.47 4.14 -5.06
N VAL A 4 19.41 2.81 -5.04
CA VAL A 4 18.90 1.99 -6.15
C VAL A 4 18.15 0.78 -5.58
N ALA A 5 16.99 0.46 -6.15
CA ALA A 5 16.25 -0.77 -5.87
C ALA A 5 16.09 -1.56 -7.19
N ILE A 6 16.53 -2.82 -7.19
CA ILE A 6 16.38 -3.74 -8.32
C ILE A 6 15.24 -4.70 -7.97
N LEU A 7 14.21 -4.71 -8.80
CA LEU A 7 13.06 -5.60 -8.67
C LEU A 7 13.23 -6.75 -9.67
N ASP A 8 13.58 -7.94 -9.19
CA ASP A 8 13.76 -9.13 -10.02
C ASP A 8 12.82 -10.26 -9.56
N ALA A 9 11.89 -10.62 -10.44
CA ALA A 9 10.93 -11.69 -10.19
C ALA A 9 11.60 -13.08 -10.12
N ALA A 10 12.71 -13.29 -10.82
CA ALA A 10 13.43 -14.57 -10.80
C ALA A 10 14.01 -14.87 -9.40
N LEU A 11 14.43 -13.83 -8.67
CA LEU A 11 14.89 -13.98 -7.27
C LEU A 11 13.77 -14.37 -6.31
N THR A 12 12.51 -14.17 -6.69
CA THR A 12 11.35 -14.49 -5.86
C THR A 12 10.76 -15.87 -6.13
N GLU A 13 11.19 -16.56 -7.19
CA GLU A 13 10.66 -17.88 -7.57
C GLU A 13 10.85 -18.93 -6.46
N GLY A 14 11.97 -18.88 -5.75
CA GLY A 14 12.28 -19.78 -4.63
C GLY A 14 11.52 -19.49 -3.32
N VAL A 15 10.72 -18.42 -3.27
CA VAL A 15 10.00 -18.04 -2.05
C VAL A 15 8.76 -18.93 -1.87
N PRO A 16 8.60 -19.60 -0.71
CA PRO A 16 7.45 -20.43 -0.42
C PRO A 16 6.12 -19.67 -0.50
N SER A 17 5.06 -20.35 -0.92
CA SER A 17 3.71 -19.75 -1.09
C SER A 17 3.18 -19.07 0.19
N HIS A 18 3.44 -19.64 1.37
CA HIS A 18 3.01 -19.04 2.64
C HIS A 18 3.73 -17.72 2.95
N VAL A 19 5.02 -17.59 2.59
CA VAL A 19 5.78 -16.35 2.77
C VAL A 19 5.32 -15.31 1.76
N THR A 20 5.10 -15.70 0.50
CA THR A 20 4.52 -14.83 -0.54
C THR A 20 3.14 -14.29 -0.12
N ALA A 21 2.31 -15.13 0.50
CA ALA A 21 1.01 -14.70 1.00
C ALA A 21 1.14 -13.68 2.14
N MET A 22 1.97 -13.95 3.15
CA MET A 22 2.18 -13.02 4.27
C MET A 22 2.77 -11.68 3.81
N THR A 23 3.83 -11.72 3.01
CA THR A 23 4.49 -10.52 2.49
C THR A 23 3.60 -9.71 1.56
N GLY A 24 2.73 -10.37 0.78
CA GLY A 24 1.78 -9.66 -0.07
C GLY A 24 0.61 -9.04 0.67
N ILE A 25 0.16 -9.65 1.77
CA ILE A 25 -0.82 -9.04 2.68
C ILE A 25 -0.20 -7.84 3.39
N ASP A 26 1.06 -7.93 3.81
CA ASP A 26 1.79 -6.82 4.44
C ASP A 26 1.93 -5.60 3.48
N ALA A 27 2.26 -5.85 2.21
CA ALA A 27 2.27 -4.82 1.18
C ALA A 27 0.88 -4.18 0.96
N LEU A 28 -0.19 -4.99 1.05
CA LEU A 28 -1.57 -4.50 0.93
C LEU A 28 -1.95 -3.61 2.11
N THR A 29 -1.60 -3.99 3.33
CA THR A 29 -1.87 -3.18 4.52
C THR A 29 -1.14 -1.85 4.46
N HIS A 30 0.13 -1.83 4.04
CA HIS A 30 0.87 -0.57 3.85
C HIS A 30 0.20 0.35 2.82
N ALA A 31 -0.34 -0.20 1.72
CA ALA A 31 -1.07 0.60 0.73
C ALA A 31 -2.37 1.19 1.30
N ILE A 32 -3.12 0.42 2.11
CA ILE A 32 -4.37 0.89 2.75
C ILE A 32 -4.08 1.95 3.82
N GLU A 33 -3.03 1.75 4.62
CA GLU A 33 -2.57 2.73 5.61
C GLU A 33 -2.12 4.02 4.93
N ALA A 34 -1.37 3.91 3.83
CA ALA A 34 -0.93 5.05 3.05
C ALA A 34 -2.10 5.85 2.47
N TYR A 35 -3.13 5.16 1.97
CA TYR A 35 -4.36 5.79 1.47
C TYR A 35 -5.18 6.45 2.59
N SER A 36 -5.12 5.90 3.80
CA SER A 36 -5.86 6.41 4.97
C SER A 36 -5.09 7.46 5.76
N ALA A 37 -3.82 7.70 5.44
CA ALA A 37 -2.97 8.64 6.15
C ALA A 37 -3.48 10.08 6.06
N LEU A 38 -3.24 10.86 7.12
CA LEU A 38 -3.59 12.29 7.18
C LEU A 38 -2.81 13.13 6.17
N ASN A 39 -1.55 12.76 5.91
CA ASN A 39 -0.66 13.43 4.96
C ASN A 39 -0.76 12.87 3.53
N ALA A 40 -1.83 12.13 3.21
CA ALA A 40 -1.99 11.57 1.88
C ALA A 40 -2.36 12.66 0.86
N THR A 41 -1.60 12.67 -0.24
CA THR A 41 -1.76 13.57 -1.40
C THR A 41 -2.46 12.83 -2.54
N PRO A 42 -3.04 13.53 -3.53
CA PRO A 42 -3.62 12.89 -4.71
C PRO A 42 -2.64 11.95 -5.44
N PHE A 43 -1.34 12.27 -5.41
CA PHE A 43 -0.28 11.45 -5.97
C PHE A 43 -0.11 10.14 -5.19
N THR A 44 0.02 10.21 -3.87
CA THR A 44 0.15 9.00 -3.03
C THR A 44 -1.13 8.16 -3.02
N ASP A 45 -2.29 8.79 -3.10
CA ASP A 45 -3.58 8.10 -3.21
C ASP A 45 -3.67 7.32 -4.53
N SER A 46 -3.20 7.89 -5.65
CA SER A 46 -3.15 7.18 -6.93
C SER A 46 -2.20 5.96 -6.91
N LEU A 47 -1.05 6.09 -6.25
CA LEU A 47 -0.09 5.00 -6.06
C LEU A 47 -0.67 3.90 -5.15
N ALA A 48 -1.33 4.28 -4.07
CA ALA A 48 -1.95 3.35 -3.13
C ALA A 48 -3.10 2.57 -3.77
N ILE A 49 -4.02 3.24 -4.48
CA ILE A 49 -5.12 2.60 -5.19
C ILE A 49 -4.58 1.67 -6.29
N GLY A 50 -3.56 2.12 -7.04
CA GLY A 50 -2.89 1.31 -8.04
C GLY A 50 -2.25 0.05 -7.45
N ALA A 51 -1.54 0.19 -6.33
CA ALA A 51 -0.95 -0.92 -5.61
C ALA A 51 -2.01 -1.92 -5.11
N ILE A 52 -3.09 -1.46 -4.46
CA ILE A 52 -4.19 -2.30 -3.98
C ILE A 52 -4.80 -3.11 -5.12
N ALA A 53 -5.12 -2.46 -6.24
CA ALA A 53 -5.73 -3.12 -7.40
C ALA A 53 -4.81 -4.15 -8.04
N MET A 54 -3.49 -3.88 -8.05
CA MET A 54 -2.49 -4.78 -8.62
C MET A 54 -2.24 -5.98 -7.70
N ILE A 55 -2.08 -5.76 -6.38
CA ILE A 55 -1.92 -6.82 -5.36
C ILE A 55 -3.13 -7.76 -5.38
N GLY A 56 -4.35 -7.24 -5.42
CA GLY A 56 -5.56 -8.06 -5.46
C GLY A 56 -5.64 -9.01 -6.66
N LYS A 57 -5.00 -8.67 -7.78
CA LYS A 57 -4.94 -9.50 -8.99
C LYS A 57 -3.74 -10.43 -9.03
N SER A 58 -2.59 -9.99 -8.52
CA SER A 58 -1.32 -10.72 -8.60
C SER A 58 -1.12 -11.68 -7.44
N LEU A 59 -1.56 -11.33 -6.22
CA LEU A 59 -1.32 -12.13 -5.01
C LEU A 59 -1.92 -13.55 -5.09
N PRO A 60 -3.19 -13.76 -5.51
CA PRO A 60 -3.75 -15.11 -5.62
C PRO A 60 -3.00 -15.96 -6.66
N LYS A 61 -2.54 -15.33 -7.75
CA LYS A 61 -1.79 -16.00 -8.82
C LYS A 61 -0.38 -16.37 -8.36
N ALA A 62 0.32 -15.47 -7.68
CA ALA A 62 1.66 -15.72 -7.15
C ALA A 62 1.68 -16.77 -6.02
N VAL A 63 0.61 -16.85 -5.21
CA VAL A 63 0.46 -17.88 -4.16
C VAL A 63 0.04 -19.22 -4.73
N GLY A 64 -0.90 -19.24 -5.69
CA GLY A 64 -1.40 -20.46 -6.32
C GLY A 64 -0.43 -21.08 -7.34
N TYR A 65 0.31 -20.25 -8.06
CA TYR A 65 1.31 -20.67 -9.04
C TYR A 65 2.59 -19.84 -8.90
N GLY A 66 3.48 -20.29 -8.01
CA GLY A 66 4.74 -19.61 -7.68
C GLY A 66 5.78 -19.54 -8.80
N HIS A 67 5.52 -20.14 -9.97
CA HIS A 67 6.37 -20.03 -11.16
C HIS A 67 5.85 -19.00 -12.17
N ASP A 68 4.72 -18.33 -11.88
CA ASP A 68 4.22 -17.24 -12.72
C ASP A 68 5.07 -15.97 -12.53
N LEU A 69 6.09 -15.82 -13.38
CA LEU A 69 6.98 -14.66 -13.37
C LEU A 69 6.22 -13.34 -13.55
N ALA A 70 5.18 -13.31 -14.39
CA ALA A 70 4.41 -12.10 -14.64
C ALA A 70 3.59 -11.68 -13.41
N ALA A 71 3.01 -12.66 -12.69
CA ALA A 71 2.32 -12.40 -11.43
C ALA A 71 3.29 -11.92 -10.34
N ARG A 72 4.49 -12.51 -10.25
CA ARG A 72 5.51 -12.11 -9.27
C ARG A 72 6.09 -10.73 -9.58
N GLU A 73 6.35 -10.41 -10.84
CA GLU A 73 6.79 -9.08 -11.26
C GLU A 73 5.73 -8.02 -10.92
N SER A 74 4.46 -8.30 -11.24
CA SER A 74 3.33 -7.43 -10.87
C SER A 74 3.24 -7.23 -9.35
N MET A 75 3.48 -8.28 -8.57
CA MET A 75 3.49 -8.21 -7.11
C MET A 75 4.66 -7.36 -6.57
N LEU A 76 5.85 -7.49 -7.14
CA LEU A 76 7.02 -6.68 -6.78
C LEU A 76 6.83 -5.20 -7.11
N LEU A 77 6.29 -4.89 -8.29
CA LEU A 77 5.94 -3.54 -8.68
C LEU A 77 4.90 -2.94 -7.74
N ALA A 78 3.86 -3.70 -7.41
CA ALA A 78 2.82 -3.24 -6.51
C ALA A 78 3.35 -2.98 -5.09
N SER A 79 4.22 -3.86 -4.59
CA SER A 79 4.89 -3.68 -3.29
C SER A 79 5.78 -2.42 -3.28
N CYS A 80 6.51 -2.17 -4.38
CA CYS A 80 7.30 -0.96 -4.53
C CYS A 80 6.43 0.31 -4.54
N MET A 81 5.30 0.29 -5.26
CA MET A 81 4.34 1.40 -5.28
C MET A 81 3.73 1.65 -3.90
N ALA A 82 3.35 0.60 -3.18
CA ALA A 82 2.87 0.70 -1.80
C ALA A 82 3.93 1.32 -0.88
N GLY A 83 5.19 0.88 -1.00
CA GLY A 83 6.31 1.42 -0.23
C GLY A 83 6.61 2.90 -0.54
N MET A 84 6.51 3.32 -1.80
CA MET A 84 6.65 4.73 -2.19
C MET A 84 5.52 5.58 -1.62
N ALA A 85 4.27 5.11 -1.73
CA ALA A 85 3.12 5.80 -1.16
C ALA A 85 3.28 5.96 0.36
N PHE A 86 3.57 4.86 1.05
CA PHE A 86 3.75 4.81 2.51
C PHE A 86 4.90 5.69 3.00
N SER A 87 6.05 5.67 2.30
CA SER A 87 7.20 6.51 2.64
C SER A 87 6.88 8.00 2.52
N GLN A 88 6.00 8.36 1.59
CA GLN A 88 5.66 9.75 1.30
C GLN A 88 4.55 10.31 2.21
N CYS A 89 3.55 9.51 2.57
CA CYS A 89 2.50 9.92 3.50
C CYS A 89 2.89 9.69 4.98
N GLY A 90 3.97 8.94 5.22
CA GLY A 90 4.42 8.55 6.55
C GLY A 90 3.60 7.39 7.09
N ALA A 91 4.30 6.40 7.63
CA ALA A 91 3.70 5.41 8.51
C ALA A 91 2.86 6.11 9.58
N TRP A 92 1.84 5.41 10.07
CA TRP A 92 1.17 5.72 11.32
C TRP A 92 2.18 6.28 12.35
N VAL A 93 2.21 7.61 12.54
CA VAL A 93 2.99 8.21 13.61
C VAL A 93 2.26 7.81 14.88
N MET A 94 2.67 6.67 15.45
CA MET A 94 2.55 6.46 16.87
C MET A 94 3.46 7.52 17.50
N PRO A 95 2.93 8.49 18.26
CA PRO A 95 3.78 9.47 18.92
C PRO A 95 4.83 8.74 19.77
N ARG A 96 6.10 9.15 19.70
CA ARG A 96 7.20 8.55 20.49
C ARG A 96 7.02 8.70 22.00
N ASP A 97 6.12 9.60 22.41
CA ASP A 97 5.65 9.76 23.77
C ASP A 97 4.32 9.01 23.84
N GLY A 98 4.17 8.02 24.73
CA GLY A 98 3.04 7.08 24.80
C GLY A 98 1.63 7.66 25.06
N ALA A 99 1.24 8.75 24.40
CA ALA A 99 -0.11 9.27 24.36
C ALA A 99 -0.92 8.48 23.32
N SER A 100 -1.81 7.62 23.81
CA SER A 100 -2.80 6.90 23.01
C SER A 100 -3.83 7.87 22.42
N ALA A 101 -3.49 8.61 21.37
CA ALA A 101 -4.48 9.31 20.55
C ALA A 101 -5.03 8.32 19.52
N GLY A 102 -6.14 7.68 19.89
CA GLY A 102 -6.74 6.56 19.16
C GLY A 102 -6.98 6.81 17.68
N GLY A 103 -6.68 5.79 16.87
CA GLY A 103 -6.80 5.81 15.42
C GLY A 103 -8.20 6.01 14.83
N GLY A 104 -9.25 6.04 15.66
CA GLY A 104 -10.61 6.33 15.22
C GLY A 104 -10.85 7.80 14.87
N ALA A 105 -10.11 8.75 15.47
CA ALA A 105 -10.38 10.18 15.29
C ALA A 105 -9.85 10.74 13.96
N ALA A 106 -8.66 10.31 13.54
CA ALA A 106 -8.04 10.71 12.27
C ALA A 106 -8.81 10.20 11.04
N TYR A 107 -9.33 8.98 11.11
CA TYR A 107 -10.16 8.41 10.05
C TYR A 107 -11.47 9.19 9.86
N SER A 108 -12.10 9.62 10.97
CA SER A 108 -13.36 10.39 10.96
C SER A 108 -13.19 11.78 10.34
N ALA A 109 -12.10 12.49 10.67
CA ALA A 109 -11.85 13.84 10.15
C ALA A 109 -11.64 13.86 8.63
N ARG A 110 -10.81 12.96 8.07
CA ARG A 110 -10.52 12.92 6.63
C ARG A 110 -11.67 12.35 5.79
N SER A 111 -12.50 11.46 6.36
CA SER A 111 -13.73 10.99 5.71
C SER A 111 -14.74 12.13 5.52
N GLY A 112 -14.87 13.02 6.53
CA GLY A 112 -15.73 14.20 6.47
C GLY A 112 -15.31 15.22 5.41
N GLU A 113 -14.00 15.46 5.25
CA GLU A 113 -13.48 16.41 4.26
C GLU A 113 -13.65 15.92 2.82
N ARG A 114 -13.45 14.62 2.54
CA ARG A 114 -13.68 14.07 1.19
C ARG A 114 -15.15 14.06 0.77
N HIS A 115 -16.07 13.86 1.72
CA HIS A 115 -17.50 13.96 1.44
C HIS A 115 -17.93 15.42 1.19
N ALA A 116 -17.27 16.39 1.83
CA ALA A 116 -17.49 17.81 1.59
C ALA A 116 -16.91 18.29 0.24
N THR A 117 -15.72 17.83 -0.15
CA THR A 117 -15.10 18.22 -1.44
C THR A 117 -15.74 17.52 -2.64
N ALA A 118 -16.37 16.35 -2.46
CA ALA A 118 -17.11 15.68 -3.53
C ALA A 118 -18.49 16.32 -3.81
N ASN A 119 -18.98 17.19 -2.92
CA ASN A 119 -20.27 17.88 -3.06
C ASN A 119 -20.12 19.39 -3.30
N GLY A 120 -18.89 19.86 -3.62
CA GLY A 120 -18.54 21.28 -3.65
C GLY A 120 -18.32 21.90 -5.05
N ASP A 121 -18.35 21.12 -6.13
CA ASP A 121 -18.20 21.63 -7.50
C ASP A 121 -19.48 21.41 -8.31
N GLY A 122 -20.46 22.30 -8.12
CA GLY A 122 -21.69 22.29 -8.90
C GLY A 122 -22.60 23.48 -8.62
N VAL A 123 -22.33 24.60 -9.32
CA VAL A 123 -23.24 25.73 -9.67
C VAL A 123 -24.02 26.40 -8.54
#